data_AF-A0A453IWX6-F1
#
_entry.id   AF-A0A453IWX6-F1
#
_cell.length_a   1.000
_cell.length_b   1.000
_cell.length_c   1.000
_cell.angle_alpha   90.00
_cell.angle_beta   90.00
_cell.angle_gamma   90.00
#
_symmetry.space_group_name_H-M   'P 1'
#
loop_
_entity.id
_entity.type
_entity.pdbx_description
1 polymer ?
#
loop_
_entity_poly.entity_id
_entity_poly.type
_entity_poly.pdbx_seq_one_letter_code
_entity_poly.pdbx_strand_id
1 'polypeptide(L)'
;EWLQPTYNLETHLSQLIGDYSVRKRDGKDNLWIMKPWNMARTIDTTVSGDLSAIIRLMETGPKICQKYIECPALFQGRKFDLRYIVLVRSICPLDILLCDVFWVRLANNQYTLEKTSLFEYETHFTVMNYNGRMNHMNTPEFVKAFEKEHQVKWLEIHESIRIMIRRVFESASAVHPEMQNSFCRAIYGVDVMLDDKFKPKILEV
;
A
#
# COMPACT_ATOMS: atom_id res chain seq x y z
N GLU A 1 -10.58 6.73 -4.28
CA GLU A 1 -10.31 7.22 -2.90
C GLU A 1 -9.33 6.36 -2.11
N TRP A 2 -9.47 5.02 -2.15
CA TRP A 2 -8.60 4.08 -1.42
C TRP A 2 -7.38 3.61 -2.23
N LEU A 3 -7.47 3.50 -3.56
CA LEU A 3 -6.31 3.28 -4.43
C LEU A 3 -5.65 4.61 -4.76
N GLN A 4 -4.33 4.70 -4.58
CA GLN A 4 -3.53 5.85 -5.01
C GLN A 4 -3.50 5.93 -6.55
N PRO A 5 -3.48 7.13 -7.14
CA PRO A 5 -3.26 7.30 -8.59
C PRO A 5 -2.11 6.41 -9.06
N THR A 6 -2.37 5.52 -10.01
CA THR A 6 -1.45 4.48 -10.45
C THR A 6 -1.45 4.41 -11.98
N TYR A 7 -0.27 4.43 -12.57
CA TYR A 7 -0.05 4.43 -14.01
C TYR A 7 0.83 3.25 -14.36
N ASN A 8 0.43 2.46 -15.37
CA ASN A 8 1.34 1.52 -16.00
C ASN A 8 2.30 2.35 -16.86
N LEU A 9 3.61 2.28 -16.60
CA LEU A 9 4.56 3.13 -17.31
C LEU A 9 4.67 2.79 -18.80
N GLU A 10 4.33 1.57 -19.22
CA GLU A 10 4.37 1.19 -20.64
C GLU A 10 3.21 1.80 -21.44
N THR A 11 2.03 1.92 -20.84
CA THR A 11 0.80 2.32 -21.54
C THR A 11 0.27 3.70 -21.13
N HIS A 12 0.66 4.21 -19.97
CA HIS A 12 0.08 5.41 -19.35
C HIS A 12 1.10 6.52 -19.05
N LEU A 13 2.25 6.54 -19.74
CA LEU A 13 3.30 7.53 -19.50
C LEU A 13 2.81 8.98 -19.74
N SER A 14 2.05 9.23 -20.80
CA SER A 14 1.57 10.58 -21.11
C SER A 14 0.57 11.10 -20.07
N GLN A 15 -0.31 10.24 -19.58
CA GLN A 15 -1.24 10.56 -18.49
C GLN A 15 -0.48 10.88 -17.20
N LEU A 16 0.54 10.08 -16.85
CA LEU A 16 1.41 10.35 -15.71
C LEU A 16 2.11 11.71 -15.83
N ILE A 17 2.69 12.03 -16.99
CA ILE A 17 3.36 13.32 -17.22
C ILE A 17 2.36 14.49 -17.08
N GLY A 18 1.14 14.32 -17.59
CA GLY A 18 0.08 15.30 -17.46
C GLY A 18 -0.26 15.59 -16.00
N ASP A 19 -0.54 14.55 -15.23
CA ASP A 19 -0.88 14.68 -13.80
C ASP A 19 0.30 15.19 -12.97
N TYR A 20 1.52 14.72 -13.25
CA TYR A 20 2.74 15.25 -12.64
C TYR A 20 2.88 16.77 -12.87
N SER A 21 2.64 17.23 -14.11
CA SER A 21 2.77 18.63 -14.49
C SER A 21 1.70 19.49 -13.84
N VAL A 22 0.45 19.00 -13.77
CA VAL A 22 -0.65 19.65 -13.05
C VAL A 22 -0.31 19.80 -11.57
N ARG A 23 0.15 18.74 -10.91
CA ARG A 23 0.52 18.78 -9.48
C ARG A 23 1.66 19.76 -9.22
N LYS A 24 2.69 19.73 -10.06
CA LYS A 24 3.84 20.65 -9.96
C LYS A 24 3.41 22.11 -10.12
N ARG A 25 2.57 22.41 -11.12
CA ARG A 25 2.02 23.75 -11.35
C ARG A 25 1.19 24.23 -10.16
N ASP A 26 0.38 23.35 -9.58
CA ASP A 26 -0.49 23.66 -8.46
C ASP A 26 0.26 23.70 -7.10
N GLY A 27 1.58 23.49 -7.07
CA GLY A 27 2.37 23.46 -5.84
C GLY A 27 2.04 22.30 -4.90
N LYS A 28 1.50 21.20 -5.44
CA LYS A 28 1.13 19.99 -4.67
C LYS A 28 2.33 19.07 -4.48
N ASP A 29 2.20 18.20 -3.49
CA ASP A 29 3.12 17.11 -3.22
C ASP A 29 3.29 16.19 -4.46
N ASN A 30 4.49 15.70 -4.75
CA ASN A 30 4.77 15.08 -6.05
C ASN A 30 5.80 13.95 -6.00
N LEU A 31 5.85 13.22 -4.88
CA LEU A 31 6.60 11.98 -4.78
C LEU A 31 5.78 10.81 -5.34
N TRP A 32 6.48 9.95 -6.06
CA TRP A 32 5.97 8.76 -6.72
C TRP A 32 6.80 7.55 -6.33
N ILE A 33 6.18 6.39 -6.30
CA ILE A 33 6.84 5.10 -6.09
C ILE A 33 6.70 4.25 -7.33
N MET A 34 7.83 3.79 -7.85
CA MET A 34 7.90 2.90 -9.01
C MET A 34 8.04 1.48 -8.49
N LYS A 35 7.13 0.59 -8.88
CA LYS A 35 7.10 -0.82 -8.45
C LYS A 35 7.13 -1.72 -9.69
N PRO A 36 8.02 -2.73 -9.77
CA PRO A 36 7.99 -3.72 -10.85
C PRO A 36 6.73 -4.60 -10.74
N TRP A 37 6.26 -5.15 -11.87
CA TRP A 37 4.99 -5.89 -11.90
C TRP A 37 5.02 -7.23 -11.14
N ASN A 38 6.15 -7.94 -11.19
CA ASN A 38 6.24 -9.34 -10.76
C ASN A 38 7.50 -9.65 -9.93
N MET A 39 8.09 -8.63 -9.30
CA MET A 39 9.14 -8.86 -8.30
C MET A 39 8.56 -8.77 -6.89
N ALA A 40 9.28 -9.37 -5.93
CA ALA A 40 8.92 -9.37 -4.53
C ALA A 40 10.01 -8.71 -3.70
N ARG A 41 9.71 -8.48 -2.41
CA ARG A 41 10.68 -7.97 -1.42
C ARG A 41 11.23 -6.59 -1.79
N THR A 42 10.41 -5.75 -2.43
CA THR A 42 10.77 -4.37 -2.76
C THR A 42 11.96 -4.25 -3.73
N ILE A 43 12.36 -5.35 -4.37
CA ILE A 43 13.43 -5.34 -5.36
C ILE A 43 13.02 -4.37 -6.48
N ASP A 44 13.97 -3.54 -6.90
CA ASP A 44 13.79 -2.54 -7.97
C ASP A 44 12.63 -1.55 -7.73
N THR A 45 12.30 -1.31 -6.45
CA THR A 45 11.32 -0.31 -6.05
C THR A 45 12.00 0.99 -5.65
N THR A 46 11.58 2.11 -6.24
CA THR A 46 12.20 3.42 -6.02
C THR A 46 11.16 4.48 -5.71
N VAL A 47 11.46 5.38 -4.76
CA VAL A 47 10.67 6.59 -4.51
C VAL A 47 11.39 7.80 -5.12
N SER A 48 10.71 8.58 -5.95
CA SER A 48 11.29 9.78 -6.57
C SER A 48 10.23 10.85 -6.86
N GLY A 49 10.66 12.11 -6.78
CA GLY A 49 9.90 13.27 -7.26
C GLY A 49 10.46 13.87 -8.57
N ASP A 50 11.54 13.29 -9.12
CA ASP A 50 12.14 13.75 -10.37
C ASP A 50 11.55 12.99 -11.56
N LEU A 51 10.84 13.72 -12.43
CA LEU A 51 10.22 13.16 -13.63
C LEU A 51 11.25 12.51 -14.57
N SER A 52 12.45 13.07 -14.67
CA SER A 52 13.49 12.54 -15.56
C SER A 52 13.96 11.17 -15.06
N ALA A 53 14.14 11.03 -13.74
CA ALA A 53 14.46 9.76 -13.11
C ALA A 53 13.32 8.74 -13.27
N ILE A 54 12.05 9.16 -13.13
CA ILE A 54 10.88 8.30 -13.34
C ILE A 54 10.87 7.74 -14.77
N ILE A 55 11.09 8.59 -15.78
CA ILE A 55 11.13 8.18 -17.19
C ILE A 55 12.30 7.21 -17.43
N ARG A 56 13.48 7.50 -16.89
CA ARG A 56 14.67 6.64 -17.00
C ARG A 56 14.45 5.25 -16.40
N LEU A 57 13.73 5.14 -15.29
CA LEU A 57 13.43 3.85 -14.64
C LEU A 57 12.55 2.92 -15.49
N MET A 58 11.92 3.42 -16.56
CA MET A 58 11.23 2.57 -17.52
C MET A 58 12.19 1.67 -18.31
N GLU A 59 13.45 2.09 -18.46
CA GLU A 59 14.48 1.34 -19.19
C GLU A 59 14.93 0.08 -18.42
N THR A 60 14.60 -0.04 -17.13
CA THR A 60 14.95 -1.20 -16.29
C THR A 60 13.84 -2.26 -16.23
N GLY A 61 12.82 -2.15 -17.08
CA GLY A 61 11.76 -3.15 -17.25
C GLY A 61 10.38 -2.71 -16.74
N PRO A 62 9.35 -3.56 -16.92
CA PRO A 62 7.95 -3.19 -16.72
C PRO A 62 7.64 -2.80 -15.26
N LYS A 63 7.05 -1.60 -15.10
CA LYS A 63 6.77 -0.99 -13.80
C LYS A 63 5.43 -0.25 -13.80
N ILE A 64 4.83 -0.17 -12.62
CA ILE A 64 3.82 0.85 -12.33
C ILE A 64 4.49 2.05 -11.66
N CYS A 65 3.95 3.24 -11.87
CA CYS A 65 4.25 4.44 -11.11
C CYS A 65 3.00 4.82 -10.33
N GLN A 66 3.09 4.79 -9.01
CA GLN A 66 1.98 5.04 -8.10
C GLN A 66 2.28 6.26 -7.26
N LYS A 67 1.27 7.10 -6.99
CA LYS A 67 1.45 8.26 -6.12
C LYS A 67 1.88 7.79 -4.73
N TYR A 68 2.98 8.33 -4.23
CA TYR A 68 3.48 8.00 -2.91
C TYR A 68 2.57 8.60 -1.83
N ILE A 69 2.32 7.84 -0.76
CA ILE A 69 1.61 8.30 0.43
C ILE A 69 2.62 9.08 1.28
N GLU A 70 2.64 10.40 1.08
CA GLU A 70 3.57 11.32 1.75
C GLU A 70 3.16 11.65 3.19
N CYS A 71 1.86 11.57 3.48
CA CYS A 71 1.31 11.75 4.83
C CYS A 71 0.65 10.45 5.29
N PRO A 72 1.43 9.39 5.62
CA PRO A 72 0.86 8.19 6.23
C PRO A 72 0.55 8.43 7.71
N ALA A 73 -0.38 7.66 8.27
CA ALA A 73 -0.41 7.49 9.72
C ALA A 73 0.91 6.87 10.16
N LEU A 74 1.45 7.37 11.27
CA LEU A 74 2.68 6.86 11.88
C LEU A 74 2.32 6.16 13.18
N PHE A 75 3.13 5.20 13.59
CA PHE A 75 3.06 4.61 14.93
C PHE A 75 4.43 4.75 15.58
N GLN A 76 4.50 5.44 16.71
CA GLN A 76 5.77 5.80 17.37
C GLN A 76 6.74 6.55 16.42
N GLY A 77 6.16 7.36 15.53
CA GLY A 77 6.87 8.14 14.50
C GLY A 77 7.40 7.33 13.31
N ARG A 78 7.11 6.02 13.24
CA ARG A 78 7.53 5.15 12.14
C ARG A 78 6.38 4.85 11.19
N LYS A 79 6.72 4.66 9.92
CA LYS A 79 5.78 4.18 8.90
C LYS A 79 5.40 2.73 9.18
N PHE A 80 4.15 2.37 8.93
CA PHE A 80 3.69 0.99 9.04
C PHE A 80 2.70 0.62 7.94
N ASP A 81 2.51 -0.67 7.76
CA ASP A 81 1.39 -1.24 7.03
C ASP A 81 0.77 -2.40 7.83
N LEU A 82 -0.41 -2.81 7.40
CA LEU A 82 -1.20 -3.90 7.97
C LEU A 82 -1.40 -4.97 6.90
N ARG A 83 -0.95 -6.20 7.19
CA ARG A 83 -1.22 -7.39 6.38
C ARG A 83 -2.45 -8.09 6.93
N TYR A 84 -3.54 -8.02 6.19
CA TYR A 84 -4.76 -8.80 6.43
C TYR A 84 -4.72 -10.12 5.69
N ILE A 85 -5.39 -11.14 6.23
CA ILE A 85 -5.59 -12.42 5.57
C ILE A 85 -7.05 -12.56 5.14
N VAL A 86 -7.26 -12.81 3.85
CA VAL A 86 -8.59 -13.01 3.26
C VAL A 86 -8.66 -14.40 2.64
N LEU A 87 -9.62 -15.22 3.08
CA LEU A 87 -9.99 -16.45 2.40
C LEU A 87 -11.10 -16.15 1.40
N VAL A 88 -10.85 -16.41 0.13
CA VAL A 88 -11.83 -16.33 -0.95
C VAL A 88 -12.37 -17.74 -1.21
N ARG A 89 -13.68 -17.92 -0.97
CA ARG A 89 -14.38 -19.18 -1.23
C ARG A 89 -15.04 -19.23 -2.59
N SER A 90 -15.52 -18.09 -3.05
CA SER A 90 -16.16 -17.91 -4.34
C SER A 90 -16.07 -16.44 -4.72
N ILE A 91 -15.87 -16.15 -6.00
CA ILE A 91 -15.96 -14.79 -6.53
C ILE A 91 -17.30 -14.54 -7.21
N CYS A 92 -18.05 -15.58 -7.60
CA CYS A 92 -19.38 -15.46 -8.17
C CYS A 92 -20.34 -16.57 -7.68
N PRO A 93 -21.25 -16.29 -6.73
CA PRO A 93 -21.37 -15.05 -5.94
C PRO A 93 -20.15 -14.84 -5.05
N LEU A 94 -19.87 -13.57 -4.68
CA LEU A 94 -18.72 -13.25 -3.84
C LEU A 94 -18.94 -13.77 -2.41
N ASP A 95 -18.03 -14.63 -1.97
CA ASP A 95 -17.99 -15.21 -0.64
C ASP A 95 -16.55 -15.18 -0.12
N ILE A 96 -16.28 -14.23 0.76
CA ILE A 96 -14.95 -13.98 1.35
C ILE A 96 -15.05 -13.93 2.87
N LEU A 97 -14.00 -14.43 3.53
CA LEU A 97 -13.84 -14.36 4.97
C LEU A 97 -12.56 -13.58 5.28
N LEU A 98 -12.67 -12.53 6.09
CA LEU A 98 -11.54 -11.73 6.56
C LEU A 98 -11.14 -12.22 7.96
N CYS A 99 -9.85 -12.42 8.18
CA CYS A 99 -9.30 -12.65 9.51
C CYS A 99 -9.26 -11.33 10.29
N ASP A 100 -9.85 -11.30 11.50
CA ASP A 100 -9.79 -10.12 12.39
C ASP A 100 -8.39 -9.85 12.95
N VAL A 101 -7.51 -10.84 12.90
CA VAL A 101 -6.09 -10.73 13.27
C VAL A 101 -5.28 -10.37 12.01
N PHE A 102 -4.50 -9.29 12.10
CA PHE A 102 -3.62 -8.80 11.05
C PHE A 102 -2.19 -8.62 11.58
N TRP A 103 -1.21 -8.71 10.69
CA TRP A 103 0.19 -8.43 11.05
C TRP A 103 0.52 -6.97 10.82
N VAL A 104 1.09 -6.34 11.85
CA VAL A 104 1.62 -4.98 11.77
C VAL A 104 3.08 -5.06 11.35
N ARG A 105 3.42 -4.38 10.26
CA ARG A 105 4.80 -4.31 9.76
C ARG A 105 5.29 -2.87 9.86
N LEU A 106 6.27 -2.66 10.73
CA LEU A 106 6.86 -1.35 11.00
C LEU A 106 8.15 -1.17 10.20
N ALA A 107 8.35 0.04 9.69
CA ALA A 107 9.66 0.52 9.28
C ALA A 107 10.62 0.56 10.49
N ASN A 108 11.92 0.46 10.22
CA ASN A 108 12.93 0.49 11.27
C ASN A 108 13.25 1.92 11.71
N ASN A 109 13.24 2.85 10.77
CA ASN A 109 13.61 4.25 11.00
C ASN A 109 12.38 5.12 11.27
N GLN A 110 12.63 6.30 11.84
CA GLN A 110 11.64 7.37 11.92
C GLN A 110 11.27 7.83 10.51
N TYR A 111 9.99 8.08 10.28
CA TYR A 111 9.54 8.51 8.96
C TYR A 111 10.00 9.93 8.67
N THR A 112 10.53 10.14 7.47
CA THR A 112 10.95 11.45 6.97
C THR A 112 10.80 11.48 5.45
N LEU A 113 10.61 12.68 4.91
CA LEU A 113 10.58 12.96 3.47
C LEU A 113 11.78 13.78 3.01
N GLU A 114 12.83 13.86 3.83
CA GLU A 114 14.08 14.48 3.43
C GLU A 114 14.60 13.85 2.14
N LYS A 115 15.00 14.66 1.16
CA LYS A 115 15.44 14.15 -0.15
C LYS A 115 16.61 13.18 -0.03
N THR A 116 17.47 13.40 0.97
CA THR A 116 18.62 12.57 1.30
C THR A 116 18.25 11.24 1.96
N SER A 117 17.00 11.03 2.38
CA SER A 117 16.55 9.76 2.97
C SER A 117 15.68 8.93 2.02
N LEU A 118 15.28 9.46 0.85
CA LEU A 118 14.35 8.76 -0.06
C LEU A 118 14.87 7.40 -0.58
N PHE A 119 16.18 7.20 -0.57
CA PHE A 119 16.82 5.92 -0.91
C PHE A 119 16.99 4.99 0.30
N GLU A 120 16.72 5.47 1.52
CA GLU A 120 16.84 4.67 2.74
C GLU A 120 15.70 3.67 2.83
N TYR A 121 16.03 2.41 2.56
CA TYR A 121 15.09 1.31 2.58
C TYR A 121 14.31 1.23 3.91
N GLU A 122 15.04 1.36 5.01
CA GLU A 122 14.53 1.22 6.38
C GLU A 122 13.55 2.31 6.84
N THR A 123 13.43 3.38 6.05
CA THR A 123 12.54 4.53 6.29
C THR A 123 11.23 4.40 5.51
N HIS A 124 11.30 3.95 4.26
CA HIS A 124 10.16 4.00 3.32
C HIS A 124 9.44 2.67 3.12
N PHE A 125 10.07 1.56 3.52
CA PHE A 125 9.52 0.21 3.45
C PHE A 125 9.38 -0.40 4.84
N THR A 126 8.59 -1.46 4.93
CA THR A 126 8.12 -2.05 6.19
C THR A 126 8.43 -3.54 6.32
N VAL A 127 8.88 -4.19 5.23
CA VAL A 127 9.32 -5.58 5.24
C VAL A 127 10.79 -5.64 5.67
N MET A 128 11.02 -5.89 6.96
CA MET A 128 12.34 -5.78 7.61
C MET A 128 12.94 -7.12 8.08
N ASN A 129 12.55 -8.23 7.47
CA ASN A 129 12.85 -9.59 7.97
C ASN A 129 14.29 -10.09 7.75
N TYR A 130 15.22 -9.27 7.26
CA TYR A 130 16.54 -9.77 6.81
C TYR A 130 17.69 -9.50 7.80
N ASN A 131 17.55 -8.52 8.72
CA ASN A 131 18.65 -8.07 9.59
C ASN A 131 18.38 -8.24 11.11
N GLY A 132 17.43 -9.11 11.51
CA GLY A 132 17.32 -9.63 12.88
C GLY A 132 16.58 -8.79 13.91
N ARG A 133 16.17 -7.54 13.62
CA ARG A 133 15.25 -6.77 14.48
C ARG A 133 13.82 -6.90 13.94
N MET A 134 13.05 -7.80 14.54
CA MET A 134 11.65 -8.01 14.18
C MET A 134 10.76 -7.13 15.06
N ASN A 135 10.25 -6.03 14.51
CA ASN A 135 9.29 -5.16 15.20
C ASN A 135 7.86 -5.69 15.01
N HIS A 136 7.61 -6.92 15.47
CA HIS A 136 6.26 -7.49 15.44
C HIS A 136 5.51 -7.13 16.71
N MET A 137 4.31 -6.59 16.53
CA MET A 137 3.35 -6.35 17.59
C MET A 137 2.09 -7.16 17.28
N ASN A 138 1.53 -7.82 18.30
CA ASN A 138 0.27 -8.53 18.09
C ASN A 138 -0.87 -7.52 17.90
N THR A 139 -1.95 -7.96 17.26
CA THR A 139 -3.10 -7.09 16.94
C THR A 139 -3.67 -6.38 18.17
N PRO A 140 -3.97 -7.06 19.30
CA PRO A 140 -4.56 -6.37 20.46
C PRO A 140 -3.65 -5.31 21.09
N GLU A 141 -2.35 -5.58 21.19
CA GLU A 141 -1.38 -4.62 21.72
C GLU A 141 -1.25 -3.41 20.82
N PHE A 142 -1.15 -3.64 19.50
CA PHE A 142 -1.08 -2.56 18.52
C PHE A 142 -2.31 -1.68 18.57
N VAL A 143 -3.50 -2.28 18.55
CA VAL A 143 -4.76 -1.54 18.61
C VAL A 143 -4.81 -0.66 19.85
N LYS A 144 -4.55 -1.23 21.04
CA LYS A 144 -4.56 -0.49 22.30
C LYS A 144 -3.53 0.64 22.32
N ALA A 145 -2.33 0.40 21.81
CA ALA A 145 -1.27 1.40 21.78
C ALA A 145 -1.59 2.52 20.77
N PHE A 146 -2.09 2.17 19.58
CA PHE A 146 -2.45 3.09 18.52
C PHE A 146 -3.63 3.99 18.92
N GLU A 147 -4.68 3.42 19.52
CA GLU A 147 -5.80 4.21 20.06
C GLU A 147 -5.33 5.21 21.12
N LYS A 148 -4.41 4.80 21.99
CA LYS A 148 -3.81 5.68 23.01
C LYS A 148 -2.94 6.78 22.37
N GLU A 149 -2.14 6.45 21.38
CA GLU A 149 -1.24 7.41 20.71
C GLU A 149 -2.03 8.49 19.94
N HIS A 150 -3.05 8.08 19.19
CA HIS A 150 -3.77 8.97 18.29
C HIS A 150 -5.12 9.48 18.81
N GLN A 151 -5.58 8.99 19.97
CA GLN A 151 -6.88 9.34 20.55
C GLN A 151 -8.05 9.02 19.60
N VAL A 152 -8.00 7.84 18.97
CA VAL A 152 -8.99 7.35 18.00
C VAL A 152 -9.63 6.05 18.47
N LYS A 153 -10.71 5.63 17.81
CA LYS A 153 -11.32 4.31 17.98
C LYS A 153 -10.95 3.42 16.79
N TRP A 154 -10.20 2.37 17.06
CA TRP A 154 -9.76 1.41 16.03
C TRP A 154 -10.95 0.74 15.35
N LEU A 155 -12.05 0.54 16.06
CA LEU A 155 -13.26 -0.09 15.50
C LEU A 155 -13.76 0.62 14.23
N GLU A 156 -13.73 1.96 14.21
CA GLU A 156 -14.17 2.77 13.07
C GLU A 156 -13.20 2.66 11.88
N ILE A 157 -11.90 2.66 12.18
CA ILE A 157 -10.83 2.44 11.19
C ILE A 157 -10.97 1.04 10.59
N HIS A 158 -11.13 0.02 11.43
CA HIS A 158 -11.24 -1.38 11.03
C HIS A 158 -12.48 -1.62 10.16
N GLU A 159 -13.62 -1.00 10.47
CA GLU A 159 -14.81 -1.06 9.60
C GLU A 159 -14.53 -0.45 8.21
N SER A 160 -13.83 0.69 8.16
CA SER A 160 -13.47 1.29 6.86
C SER A 160 -12.51 0.40 6.05
N ILE A 161 -11.59 -0.31 6.70
CA ILE A 161 -10.71 -1.30 6.07
C ILE A 161 -11.53 -2.46 5.53
N ARG A 162 -12.47 -3.02 6.31
CA ARG A 162 -13.36 -4.11 5.87
C ARG A 162 -14.13 -3.74 4.61
N ILE A 163 -14.72 -2.54 4.58
CA ILE A 163 -15.46 -2.03 3.43
C ILE A 163 -14.54 -1.89 2.21
N MET A 164 -13.32 -1.36 2.40
CA MET A 164 -12.35 -1.24 1.32
C MET A 164 -11.96 -2.61 0.75
N ILE A 165 -11.57 -3.57 1.60
CA ILE A 165 -11.18 -4.92 1.18
C ILE A 165 -12.31 -5.59 0.42
N ARG A 166 -13.55 -5.53 0.92
CA ARG A 166 -14.72 -6.06 0.23
C ARG A 166 -14.86 -5.46 -1.18
N ARG A 167 -14.78 -4.14 -1.31
CA ARG A 167 -14.87 -3.44 -2.61
C ARG A 167 -13.78 -3.85 -3.59
N VAL A 168 -12.57 -4.15 -3.11
CA VAL A 168 -11.48 -4.67 -3.96
C VAL A 168 -11.89 -5.99 -4.62
N PHE A 169 -12.38 -6.95 -3.82
CA PHE A 169 -12.80 -8.26 -4.35
C PHE A 169 -14.10 -8.18 -5.17
N GLU A 170 -15.04 -7.30 -4.82
CA GLU A 170 -16.22 -7.02 -5.65
C GLU A 170 -15.81 -6.48 -7.03
N SER A 171 -14.83 -5.58 -7.08
CA SER A 171 -14.31 -5.03 -8.34
C SER A 171 -13.64 -6.10 -9.20
N ALA A 172 -12.82 -6.96 -8.59
CA ALA A 172 -12.18 -8.07 -9.29
C ALA A 172 -13.21 -9.07 -9.85
N SER A 173 -14.21 -9.44 -9.04
CA SER A 173 -15.31 -10.31 -9.45
C SER A 173 -16.14 -9.73 -10.61
N ALA A 174 -16.41 -8.42 -10.57
CA ALA A 174 -17.21 -7.76 -11.61
C ALA A 174 -16.49 -7.71 -12.97
N VAL A 175 -15.15 -7.58 -12.97
CA VAL A 175 -14.36 -7.52 -14.21
C VAL A 175 -13.97 -8.91 -14.71
N HIS A 176 -13.77 -9.87 -13.80
CA HIS A 176 -13.32 -11.23 -14.12
C HIS A 176 -14.25 -12.34 -13.58
N PRO A 177 -15.54 -12.35 -13.94
CA PRO A 177 -16.47 -13.38 -13.48
C PRO A 177 -16.08 -14.79 -13.98
N GLU A 178 -15.35 -14.88 -15.10
CA GLU A 178 -14.85 -16.13 -15.68
C GLU A 178 -13.82 -16.85 -14.81
N MET A 179 -13.20 -16.15 -13.86
CA MET A 179 -12.26 -16.76 -12.91
C MET A 179 -12.96 -17.66 -11.88
N GLN A 180 -14.30 -17.65 -11.82
CA GLN A 180 -15.05 -18.47 -10.87
C GLN A 180 -14.92 -19.97 -11.18
N ASN A 181 -14.56 -20.73 -10.17
CA ASN A 181 -14.55 -22.19 -10.22
C ASN A 181 -14.94 -22.78 -8.85
N SER A 182 -15.92 -23.69 -8.84
CA SER A 182 -16.47 -24.28 -7.60
C SER A 182 -15.43 -25.04 -6.78
N PHE A 183 -14.35 -25.51 -7.40
CA PHE A 183 -13.25 -26.23 -6.75
C PHE A 183 -12.09 -25.34 -6.33
N CYS A 184 -12.09 -24.05 -6.72
CA CYS A 184 -11.00 -23.14 -6.41
C CYS A 184 -11.26 -22.36 -5.12
N ARG A 185 -10.25 -22.33 -4.25
CA ARG A 185 -10.20 -21.53 -3.02
C ARG A 185 -8.83 -20.87 -2.98
N ALA A 186 -8.75 -19.65 -2.47
CA ALA A 186 -7.48 -18.93 -2.37
C ALA A 186 -7.41 -18.14 -1.07
N ILE A 187 -6.20 -18.04 -0.52
CA ILE A 187 -5.89 -17.18 0.61
C ILE A 187 -5.00 -16.06 0.09
N TYR A 188 -5.41 -14.82 0.31
CA TYR A 188 -4.69 -13.62 -0.10
C TYR A 188 -4.16 -12.85 1.11
N GLY A 189 -3.02 -12.20 0.92
CA GLY A 189 -2.42 -11.31 1.89
C GLY A 189 -2.62 -9.87 1.44
N VAL A 190 -3.56 -9.16 2.04
CA VAL A 190 -3.93 -7.82 1.63
C VAL A 190 -3.12 -6.77 2.40
N ASP A 191 -2.41 -5.92 1.68
CA ASP A 191 -1.53 -4.89 2.24
C ASP A 191 -2.24 -3.55 2.30
N VAL A 192 -2.43 -3.04 3.52
CA VAL A 192 -3.17 -1.81 3.78
C VAL A 192 -2.29 -0.82 4.52
N MET A 193 -2.28 0.42 4.07
CA MET A 193 -1.72 1.56 4.79
C MET A 193 -2.83 2.50 5.22
N LEU A 194 -2.60 3.30 6.27
CA LEU A 194 -3.48 4.39 6.65
C LEU A 194 -2.83 5.72 6.25
N ASP A 195 -3.62 6.66 5.73
CA ASP A 195 -3.16 8.05 5.61
C ASP A 195 -3.25 8.80 6.96
N ASP A 196 -2.77 10.03 7.00
CA ASP A 196 -2.79 10.94 8.15
C ASP A 196 -4.18 11.19 8.75
N LYS A 197 -5.24 10.88 7.99
CA LYS A 197 -6.65 10.95 8.42
C LYS A 197 -7.23 9.58 8.75
N PHE A 198 -6.37 8.59 8.92
CA PHE A 198 -6.72 7.19 9.21
C PHE A 198 -7.62 6.56 8.16
N LYS A 199 -7.61 7.04 6.90
CA LYS A 199 -8.34 6.42 5.81
C LYS A 199 -7.48 5.33 5.18
N PRO A 200 -8.07 4.15 4.90
CA PRO A 200 -7.31 3.03 4.38
C PRO A 200 -6.95 3.25 2.92
N LYS A 201 -5.72 2.87 2.59
CA LYS A 201 -5.15 2.82 1.25
C LYS A 201 -4.69 1.40 0.96
N ILE A 202 -5.15 0.85 -0.17
CA ILE A 202 -4.66 -0.44 -0.64
C ILE A 202 -3.25 -0.26 -1.23
N LEU A 203 -2.34 -1.18 -0.92
CA LEU A 203 -1.01 -1.21 -1.51
C LEU A 203 -0.90 -2.33 -2.56
N GLU A 204 -1.32 -3.54 -2.19
CA GLU A 204 -1.32 -4.77 -2.99
C GLU A 204 -2.22 -5.86 -2.34
N VAL A 205 -2.51 -6.93 -3.08
CA VAL A 205 -3.35 -8.10 -2.68
C VAL A 205 -2.59 -9.39 -2.98
#